data_AF-A0A813I5B3-F1
#
_entry.id   AF-A0A813I5B3-F1
#
_cell.length_a   1.000
_cell.length_b   1.000
_cell.length_c   1.000
_cell.angle_alpha   90.00
_cell.angle_beta   90.00
_cell.angle_gamma   90.00
#
_symmetry.space_group_name_H-M   'P 1'
#
loop_
_entity.id
_entity.type
_entity.pdbx_description
1 polymer ?
#
loop_
_entity_poly.entity_id
_entity_poly.type
_entity_poly.pdbx_seq_one_letter_code
_entity_poly.pdbx_strand_id
1 'polypeptide(L)'
;LDVVASRYPDHGPAWLCQFSVGIGLPLFAFIFFGLKDNTSATMMVPFCATFALAGSLVAWCGIANNKIFGDIVPQSVYTYVFSLDRAVEGAFGALGTPAVGLVTERVFSFDQSAVTSGACSPKDAASLGSGIFWVCMVCWSACFLFYCGLHYTYPRDRIRSQKQQVMLESSDSEDESSQSAGD
;
A
#
# COMPACT_ATOMS: atom_id res chain seq x y z
N LEU A 1 -5.76 15.24 -4.53
CA LEU A 1 -6.79 14.42 -3.86
C LEU A 1 -8.09 15.20 -3.68
N ASP A 2 -8.03 16.43 -3.16
CA ASP A 2 -9.21 17.23 -2.82
C ASP A 2 -10.19 17.48 -3.99
N VAL A 3 -9.69 17.78 -5.18
CA VAL A 3 -10.54 17.99 -6.38
C VAL A 3 -11.25 16.71 -6.83
N VAL A 4 -10.59 15.56 -6.73
CA VAL A 4 -11.17 14.26 -7.13
C VAL A 4 -12.15 13.78 -6.07
N ALA A 5 -11.82 13.97 -4.79
CA ALA A 5 -12.67 13.61 -3.69
C ALA A 5 -13.90 14.53 -3.55
N SER A 6 -13.81 15.80 -3.95
CA SER A 6 -14.97 16.69 -4.00
C SER A 6 -15.89 16.38 -5.18
N ARG A 7 -15.34 15.92 -6.32
CA ARG A 7 -16.13 15.60 -7.52
C ARG A 7 -16.75 14.21 -7.49
N TYR A 8 -16.04 13.23 -6.91
CA TYR A 8 -16.45 11.81 -6.82
C TYR A 8 -16.14 11.25 -5.43
N PRO A 9 -16.90 11.65 -4.39
CA PRO A 9 -16.60 11.28 -3.01
C PRO A 9 -16.74 9.77 -2.73
N ASP A 10 -17.60 9.05 -3.45
CA ASP A 10 -17.92 7.66 -3.16
C ASP A 10 -17.04 6.62 -3.87
N HIS A 11 -16.35 7.00 -4.94
CA HIS A 11 -15.52 6.08 -5.73
C HIS A 11 -14.12 6.61 -6.06
N GLY A 12 -13.91 7.93 -5.95
CA GLY A 12 -12.66 8.60 -6.32
C GLY A 12 -11.43 8.10 -5.56
N PRO A 13 -11.45 8.09 -4.21
CA PRO A 13 -10.29 7.64 -3.43
C PRO A 13 -9.89 6.18 -3.72
N ALA A 14 -10.86 5.26 -3.77
CA ALA A 14 -10.60 3.85 -4.06
C ALA A 14 -10.08 3.62 -5.49
N TRP A 15 -10.61 4.37 -6.47
CA TRP A 15 -10.15 4.28 -7.86
C TRP A 15 -8.71 4.80 -8.03
N LEU A 16 -8.35 5.87 -7.31
CA LEU A 16 -6.98 6.38 -7.30
C LEU A 16 -5.97 5.36 -6.75
N CYS A 17 -6.35 4.63 -5.69
CA CYS A 17 -5.52 3.54 -5.16
C CYS A 17 -5.35 2.41 -6.19
N GLN A 18 -6.44 1.99 -6.85
CA GLN A 18 -6.38 0.96 -7.90
C GLN A 18 -5.51 1.37 -9.08
N PHE A 19 -5.62 2.62 -9.54
CA PHE A 19 -4.81 3.14 -10.64
C PHE A 19 -3.33 3.15 -10.29
N SER A 20 -2.99 3.61 -9.08
CA SER A 20 -1.61 3.62 -8.59
C SER A 20 -1.04 2.21 -8.47
N VAL A 21 -1.78 1.27 -7.87
CA VAL A 21 -1.35 -0.12 -7.72
C VAL A 21 -1.25 -0.83 -9.08
N GLY A 22 -2.18 -0.56 -9.99
CA GLY A 22 -2.17 -1.13 -11.33
C GLY A 22 -0.96 -0.69 -12.16
N ILE A 23 -0.53 0.58 -12.04
CA ILE A 23 0.64 1.11 -12.75
C ILE A 23 1.96 0.67 -12.12
N GLY A 24 2.00 0.42 -10.82
CA GLY A 24 3.25 -0.04 -10.22
C GLY A 24 3.65 -1.44 -10.68
N LEU A 25 2.71 -2.34 -10.99
CA LEU A 25 3.03 -3.68 -11.53
C LEU A 25 3.94 -3.65 -12.78
N PRO A 26 3.60 -2.93 -13.88
CA PRO A 26 4.49 -2.81 -15.03
C PRO A 26 5.76 -2.00 -14.73
N LEU A 27 5.72 -1.02 -13.81
CA LEU A 27 6.92 -0.28 -13.39
C LEU A 27 7.93 -1.18 -12.66
N PHE A 28 7.47 -2.05 -11.74
CA PHE A 28 8.34 -3.02 -11.07
C PHE A 28 8.92 -4.03 -12.06
N ALA A 29 8.12 -4.51 -13.01
CA ALA A 29 8.64 -5.35 -14.08
C ALA A 29 9.74 -4.64 -14.90
N PHE A 30 9.56 -3.35 -15.21
CA PHE A 30 10.57 -2.56 -15.90
C PHE A 30 11.84 -2.35 -15.06
N ILE A 31 11.71 -2.11 -13.75
CA ILE A 31 12.85 -1.96 -12.83
C ILE A 31 13.70 -3.24 -12.77
N PHE A 32 13.06 -4.41 -12.66
CA PHE A 32 13.78 -5.67 -12.47
C PHE A 32 14.30 -6.28 -13.78
N PHE A 33 13.54 -6.19 -14.88
CA PHE A 33 13.91 -6.82 -16.15
C PHE A 33 14.49 -5.85 -17.19
N GLY A 34 14.09 -4.58 -17.16
CA GLY A 34 14.64 -3.56 -18.06
C GLY A 34 16.07 -3.15 -17.71
N LEU A 35 16.51 -3.41 -16.48
CA LEU A 35 17.85 -3.03 -15.98
C LEU A 35 18.92 -4.11 -16.21
N LYS A 36 18.56 -5.27 -16.76
CA LYS A 36 19.47 -6.40 -16.93
C LYS A 36 20.64 -6.10 -17.89
N ASP A 37 20.43 -5.16 -18.80
CA ASP A 37 21.46 -4.57 -19.65
C ASP A 37 21.51 -3.07 -19.37
N ASN A 38 22.67 -2.54 -18.96
CA ASN A 38 23.23 -1.26 -19.42
C ASN A 38 24.04 -0.52 -18.34
N THR A 39 25.35 -0.70 -18.40
CA THR A 39 26.38 0.19 -17.83
C THR A 39 26.50 1.49 -18.64
N SER A 40 25.38 2.08 -19.07
CA SER A 40 25.35 3.28 -19.91
C SER A 40 24.72 4.46 -19.17
N ALA A 41 25.41 5.59 -19.15
CA ALA A 41 24.95 6.84 -18.52
C ALA A 41 23.56 7.29 -19.05
N THR A 42 23.19 6.90 -20.27
CA THR A 42 21.91 7.20 -20.90
C THR A 42 20.71 6.56 -20.16
N MET A 43 20.91 5.45 -19.45
CA MET A 43 19.85 4.75 -18.72
C MET A 43 19.64 5.25 -17.28
N MET A 44 20.53 6.11 -16.77
CA MET A 44 20.41 6.65 -15.41
C MET A 44 19.20 7.58 -15.24
N VAL A 45 18.93 8.42 -16.24
CA VAL A 45 17.78 9.35 -16.23
C VAL A 45 16.44 8.60 -16.20
N PRO A 46 16.13 7.68 -17.12
CA PRO A 46 14.87 6.92 -17.06
C PRO A 46 14.78 6.04 -15.81
N PHE A 47 15.91 5.56 -15.28
CA PHE A 47 15.94 4.82 -14.02
C PHE A 47 15.50 5.70 -12.83
N CYS A 48 16.15 6.84 -12.62
CA CYS A 48 15.78 7.77 -11.55
C CYS A 48 14.33 8.24 -11.69
N ALA A 49 13.88 8.51 -12.91
CA ALA A 49 12.49 8.90 -13.19
C ALA A 49 11.51 7.77 -12.82
N THR A 50 11.83 6.51 -13.15
CA THR A 50 10.99 5.35 -12.83
C THR A 50 10.90 5.14 -11.32
N PHE A 51 12.01 5.23 -10.59
CA PHE A 51 12.01 5.14 -9.12
C PHE A 51 11.27 6.31 -8.47
N ALA A 52 11.46 7.54 -8.96
CA ALA A 52 10.75 8.71 -8.46
C ALA A 52 9.24 8.59 -8.68
N LEU A 53 8.83 8.10 -9.86
CA LEU A 53 7.42 7.85 -10.19
C LEU A 53 6.84 6.75 -9.31
N ALA A 54 7.52 5.60 -9.19
CA ALA A 54 7.09 4.49 -8.35
C ALA A 54 6.93 4.91 -6.88
N GLY A 55 7.91 5.65 -6.33
CA GLY A 55 7.83 6.19 -4.98
C GLY A 55 6.70 7.19 -4.80
N SER A 56 6.48 8.08 -5.78
CA SER A 56 5.38 9.04 -5.76
C SER A 56 4.02 8.35 -5.80
N LEU A 57 3.86 7.29 -6.59
CA LEU A 57 2.63 6.50 -6.67
C LEU A 57 2.32 5.76 -5.35
N VAL A 58 3.35 5.18 -4.72
CA VAL A 58 3.20 4.54 -3.40
C VAL A 58 2.82 5.56 -2.33
N ALA A 59 3.48 6.73 -2.30
CA ALA A 59 3.14 7.81 -1.38
C ALA A 59 1.71 8.31 -1.56
N TRP A 60 1.24 8.40 -2.82
CA TRP A 60 -0.12 8.80 -3.14
C TRP A 60 -1.18 7.85 -2.56
N CYS A 61 -0.91 6.53 -2.60
CA CYS A 61 -1.78 5.54 -1.95
C CYS A 61 -1.90 5.75 -0.43
N GLY A 62 -0.78 6.08 0.24
CA GLY A 62 -0.80 6.36 1.67
C GLY A 62 -1.73 7.52 2.04
N ILE A 63 -1.70 8.60 1.27
CA ILE A 63 -2.57 9.77 1.50
C ILE A 63 -4.04 9.40 1.23
N ALA A 64 -4.31 8.66 0.16
CA ALA A 64 -5.68 8.23 -0.17
C ALA A 64 -6.26 7.29 0.90
N ASN A 65 -5.47 6.38 1.45
CA ASN A 65 -5.88 5.49 2.54
C ASN A 65 -6.23 6.26 3.81
N ASN A 66 -5.41 7.24 4.19
CA ASN A 66 -5.69 8.08 5.36
C ASN A 66 -7.03 8.81 5.20
N LYS A 67 -7.35 9.28 4.00
CA LYS A 67 -8.65 9.87 3.71
C LYS A 67 -9.78 8.86 3.90
N ILE A 68 -9.64 7.66 3.34
CA ILE A 68 -10.65 6.59 3.46
C ILE A 68 -10.90 6.24 4.92
N PHE A 69 -9.84 6.10 5.72
CA PHE A 69 -9.96 5.89 7.17
C PHE A 69 -10.68 7.06 7.85
N GLY A 70 -10.38 8.31 7.47
CA GLY A 70 -11.03 9.49 8.04
C GLY A 70 -12.53 9.56 7.74
N ASP A 71 -12.97 9.02 6.60
CA ASP A 71 -14.38 8.98 6.22
C ASP A 71 -15.18 7.87 6.95
N ILE A 72 -14.52 6.78 7.35
CA ILE A 72 -15.17 5.59 7.92
C ILE A 72 -15.02 5.51 9.45
N VAL A 73 -13.83 5.82 9.96
CA VAL A 73 -13.49 5.59 11.36
C VAL A 73 -13.90 6.80 12.20
N PRO A 74 -14.64 6.61 13.31
CA PRO A 74 -14.94 7.69 14.24
C PRO A 74 -13.66 8.31 14.83
N GLN A 75 -13.68 9.62 15.06
CA GLN A 75 -12.50 10.35 15.56
C GLN A 75 -12.00 9.83 16.91
N SER A 76 -12.90 9.33 17.77
CA SER A 76 -12.57 8.78 19.09
C SER A 76 -11.65 7.55 19.05
N VAL A 77 -11.72 6.75 17.98
CA VAL A 77 -10.92 5.52 17.81
C VAL A 77 -9.97 5.57 16.62
N TYR A 78 -9.93 6.69 15.89
CA TYR A 78 -9.13 6.85 14.68
C TYR A 78 -7.65 6.49 14.89
N THR A 79 -7.02 7.07 15.91
CA THR A 79 -5.60 6.83 16.21
C THR A 79 -5.32 5.37 16.56
N TYR A 80 -6.24 4.71 17.27
CA TYR A 80 -6.10 3.30 17.62
C TYR A 80 -6.15 2.42 16.36
N VAL A 81 -7.16 2.61 15.51
CA VAL A 81 -7.29 1.85 14.26
C VAL A 81 -6.09 2.11 13.34
N PHE A 82 -5.66 3.36 13.22
CA PHE A 82 -4.51 3.74 12.40
C PHE A 82 -3.20 3.11 12.90
N SER A 83 -2.95 3.12 14.21
CA SER A 83 -1.76 2.47 14.78
C SER A 83 -1.76 0.96 14.59
N LEU A 84 -2.93 0.32 14.70
CA LEU A 84 -3.08 -1.11 14.44
C LEU A 84 -2.78 -1.44 12.98
N ASP A 85 -3.30 -0.65 12.03
CA ASP A 85 -2.99 -0.77 10.60
C ASP A 85 -1.48 -0.73 10.34
N ARG A 86 -0.78 0.27 10.88
CA ARG A 86 0.68 0.40 10.75
C ARG A 86 1.44 -0.75 11.38
N ALA A 87 0.99 -1.27 12.51
CA ALA A 87 1.61 -2.41 13.18
C ALA A 87 1.48 -3.69 12.34
N VAL A 88 0.30 -3.92 11.76
CA VAL A 88 0.05 -5.06 10.86
C VAL A 88 0.85 -4.94 9.57
N GLU A 89 0.84 -3.76 8.93
CA GLU A 89 1.64 -3.47 7.75
C GLU A 89 3.14 -3.73 8.00
N GLY A 90 3.65 -3.22 9.13
CA GLY A 90 5.04 -3.43 9.55
C GLY A 90 5.38 -4.90 9.81
N ALA A 91 4.47 -5.66 10.45
CA ALA A 91 4.67 -7.08 10.69
C ALA A 91 4.75 -7.87 9.38
N PHE A 92 3.85 -7.63 8.42
CA PHE A 92 3.93 -8.24 7.09
C PHE A 92 5.17 -7.80 6.31
N GLY A 93 5.56 -6.52 6.43
CA GLY A 93 6.78 -6.00 5.83
C GLY A 93 8.04 -6.71 6.34
N ALA A 94 8.11 -6.99 7.64
CA ALA A 94 9.21 -7.74 8.25
C ALA A 94 9.33 -9.18 7.73
N LEU A 95 8.20 -9.81 7.36
CA LEU A 95 8.18 -11.16 6.76
C LEU A 95 8.63 -11.16 5.28
N GLY A 96 8.70 -10.01 4.63
CA GLY A 96 9.13 -9.90 3.24
C GLY A 96 10.56 -10.40 3.01
N THR A 97 11.50 -9.97 3.86
CA THR A 97 12.92 -10.37 3.77
C THR A 97 13.12 -11.90 3.86
N PRO A 98 12.62 -12.61 4.87
CA PRO A 98 12.75 -14.07 4.92
C PRO A 98 11.97 -14.77 3.80
N ALA A 99 10.81 -14.25 3.39
CA ALA A 99 10.07 -14.82 2.27
C ALA A 99 10.86 -14.75 0.96
N VAL A 100 11.48 -13.60 0.65
CA VAL A 100 12.36 -13.45 -0.51
C VAL A 100 13.54 -14.42 -0.44
N GLY A 101 14.18 -14.55 0.73
CA GLY A 101 15.29 -15.49 0.92
C GLY A 101 14.89 -16.93 0.61
N LEU A 102 13.77 -17.39 1.19
CA LEU A 102 13.26 -18.74 0.97
C LEU A 102 12.83 -18.99 -0.48
N VAL A 103 12.14 -18.04 -1.12
CA VAL A 103 11.72 -18.17 -2.52
C VAL A 103 12.95 -18.25 -3.43
N THR A 104 13.94 -17.41 -3.20
CA THR A 104 15.18 -17.37 -3.98
C THR A 104 15.97 -18.67 -3.85
N GLU A 105 16.11 -19.19 -2.63
CA GLU A 105 16.79 -20.46 -2.35
C GLU A 105 16.05 -21.65 -3.00
N ARG A 106 14.75 -21.78 -2.74
CA ARG A 106 13.97 -22.98 -3.09
C ARG A 106 13.48 -23.02 -4.53
N VAL A 107 13.13 -21.88 -5.11
CA VAL A 107 12.54 -21.80 -6.46
C VAL A 107 13.62 -21.53 -7.50
N PHE A 108 14.55 -20.63 -7.20
CA PHE A 108 15.58 -20.19 -8.14
C PHE A 108 16.94 -20.88 -7.94
N SER A 109 17.05 -21.84 -7.00
CA SER A 109 18.26 -22.62 -6.72
C SER A 109 19.49 -21.73 -6.47
N PHE A 110 19.29 -20.68 -5.67
CA PHE A 110 20.34 -19.73 -5.34
C PHE A 110 21.40 -20.35 -4.42
N ASP A 111 22.66 -20.24 -4.81
CA ASP A 111 23.77 -20.75 -4.01
C ASP A 111 24.12 -19.77 -2.88
N GLN A 112 23.62 -20.06 -1.69
CA GLN A 112 23.91 -19.27 -0.49
C GLN A 112 25.40 -19.31 -0.11
N SER A 113 26.13 -20.38 -0.49
CA SER A 113 27.56 -20.53 -0.21
C SER A 113 28.41 -19.58 -1.07
N ALA A 114 27.94 -19.22 -2.26
CA ALA A 114 28.58 -18.23 -3.13
C ALA A 114 28.59 -16.83 -2.50
N VAL A 115 27.57 -16.47 -1.73
CA VAL A 115 27.50 -15.19 -1.00
C VAL A 115 28.51 -15.15 0.14
N THR A 116 28.60 -16.22 0.94
CA THR A 116 29.51 -16.30 2.09
C THR A 116 30.99 -16.34 1.64
N SER A 117 31.26 -16.92 0.48
CA SER A 117 32.60 -16.98 -0.11
C SER A 117 32.98 -15.75 -0.94
N GLY A 118 32.06 -14.81 -1.16
CA GLY A 118 32.28 -13.63 -2.01
C GLY A 118 32.37 -13.95 -3.51
N ALA A 119 32.04 -15.17 -3.91
CA ALA A 119 32.10 -15.66 -5.29
C ALA A 119 30.74 -15.56 -6.02
N CYS A 120 29.98 -14.49 -5.78
CA CYS A 120 28.68 -14.29 -6.42
C CYS A 120 28.80 -14.18 -7.94
N SER A 121 28.17 -15.10 -8.66
CA SER A 121 28.09 -15.04 -10.12
C SER A 121 26.96 -14.09 -10.57
N PRO A 122 27.02 -13.55 -11.80
CA PRO A 122 25.91 -12.81 -12.40
C PRO A 122 24.59 -13.60 -12.44
N LYS A 123 24.67 -14.94 -12.45
CA LYS A 123 23.51 -15.84 -12.40
C LYS A 123 22.83 -15.83 -11.03
N ASP A 124 23.59 -15.69 -9.96
CA ASP A 124 23.06 -15.60 -8.59
C ASP A 124 22.32 -14.27 -8.39
N ALA A 125 22.85 -13.17 -8.90
CA ALA A 125 22.18 -11.88 -8.90
C ALA A 125 20.85 -11.91 -9.68
N ALA A 126 20.80 -12.58 -10.83
CA ALA A 126 19.57 -12.74 -11.62
C ALA A 126 18.52 -13.61 -10.90
N SER A 127 18.97 -14.65 -10.19
CA SER A 127 18.11 -15.54 -9.40
C SER A 127 17.50 -14.79 -8.21
N LEU A 128 18.30 -13.97 -7.52
CA LEU A 128 17.84 -13.08 -6.45
C LEU A 128 16.85 -12.02 -6.95
N GLY A 129 17.16 -11.35 -8.06
CA GLY A 129 16.24 -10.39 -8.67
C GLY A 129 14.89 -10.99 -9.03
N SER A 130 14.89 -12.23 -9.54
CA SER A 130 13.66 -12.96 -9.87
C SER A 130 12.85 -13.32 -8.62
N GLY A 131 13.52 -13.75 -7.54
CA GLY A 131 12.88 -14.03 -6.26
C GLY A 131 12.21 -12.79 -5.65
N ILE A 132 12.92 -11.65 -5.62
CA ILE A 132 12.36 -10.38 -5.16
C ILE A 132 11.16 -9.98 -6.00
N PHE A 133 11.28 -10.03 -7.33
CA PHE A 133 10.20 -9.67 -8.25
C PHE A 133 8.92 -10.47 -7.96
N TRP A 134 9.01 -11.80 -7.83
CA TRP A 134 7.84 -12.64 -7.59
C TRP A 134 7.18 -12.37 -6.24
N VAL A 135 7.96 -12.19 -5.17
CA VAL A 135 7.41 -11.84 -3.85
C VAL A 135 6.73 -10.47 -3.91
N CYS A 136 7.36 -9.47 -4.55
CA CYS A 136 6.76 -8.16 -4.76
C CYS A 136 5.45 -8.24 -5.56
N MET A 137 5.42 -9.03 -6.65
CA MET A 137 4.22 -9.22 -7.46
C MET A 137 3.06 -9.82 -6.67
N VAL A 138 3.33 -10.80 -5.79
CA VAL A 138 2.31 -11.40 -4.93
C VAL A 138 1.77 -10.36 -3.95
N CYS A 139 2.64 -9.62 -3.26
CA CYS A 139 2.22 -8.57 -2.32
C CYS A 139 1.39 -7.48 -3.03
N TRP A 140 1.85 -6.99 -4.18
CA TRP A 140 1.15 -5.98 -4.96
C TRP A 140 -0.21 -6.47 -5.47
N SER A 141 -0.29 -7.73 -5.89
CA SER A 141 -1.55 -8.35 -6.35
C SER A 141 -2.54 -8.50 -5.19
N ALA A 142 -2.07 -8.92 -4.02
CA ALA A 142 -2.89 -8.97 -2.81
C ALA A 142 -3.42 -7.56 -2.44
N CYS A 143 -2.57 -6.54 -2.48
CA CYS A 143 -2.99 -5.15 -2.29
C CYS A 143 -4.06 -4.72 -3.30
N PHE A 144 -3.87 -5.04 -4.58
CA PHE A 144 -4.85 -4.73 -5.62
C PHE A 144 -6.22 -5.37 -5.33
N LEU A 145 -6.23 -6.64 -4.94
CA LEU A 145 -7.47 -7.35 -4.57
C LEU A 145 -8.17 -6.72 -3.36
N PHE A 146 -7.42 -6.30 -2.34
CA PHE A 146 -8.00 -5.58 -1.20
C PHE A 146 -8.61 -4.24 -1.63
N TYR A 147 -7.94 -3.47 -2.49
CA TYR A 147 -8.51 -2.24 -3.04
C TYR A 147 -9.72 -2.48 -3.96
N CYS A 148 -9.76 -3.59 -4.68
CA CYS A 148 -10.95 -4.01 -5.41
C CYS A 148 -12.13 -4.26 -4.47
N GLY A 149 -11.92 -5.05 -3.40
CA GLY A 149 -12.94 -5.27 -2.38
C GLY A 149 -13.42 -3.96 -1.74
N LEU A 150 -12.47 -3.11 -1.35
CA LEU A 150 -12.75 -1.80 -0.76
C LEU A 150 -13.54 -0.90 -1.70
N HIS A 151 -13.25 -0.90 -3.01
CA HIS A 151 -14.00 -0.10 -3.98
C HIS A 151 -15.50 -0.46 -4.02
N TYR A 152 -15.84 -1.72 -3.78
CA TYR A 152 -17.23 -2.17 -3.71
C TYR A 152 -17.90 -1.88 -2.35
N THR A 153 -17.18 -2.00 -1.24
CA THR A 153 -17.76 -1.82 0.10
C THR A 153 -17.76 -0.35 0.56
N TYR A 154 -16.78 0.44 0.13
CA TYR A 154 -16.57 1.84 0.51
C TYR A 154 -17.80 2.74 0.42
N PRO A 155 -18.59 2.77 -0.68
CA PRO A 155 -19.78 3.63 -0.74
C PRO A 155 -20.82 3.26 0.33
N ARG A 156 -20.98 1.97 0.63
CA ARG A 156 -21.93 1.50 1.66
C ARG A 156 -21.44 1.81 3.06
N ASP A 157 -20.14 1.61 3.31
CA ASP A 157 -19.52 1.83 4.61
C ASP A 157 -19.46 3.32 4.94
N ARG A 158 -19.21 4.18 3.95
CA ARG A 158 -19.26 5.65 4.11
C ARG A 158 -20.64 6.12 4.55
N ILE A 159 -21.72 5.67 3.89
CA ILE A 159 -23.10 6.04 4.26
C ILE A 159 -23.45 5.58 5.67
N ARG A 160 -23.04 4.36 6.05
CA ARG A 160 -23.28 3.82 7.40
C ARG A 160 -22.53 4.62 8.46
N SER A 161 -21.27 4.96 8.20
CA SER A 161 -20.41 5.71 9.11
C SER A 161 -20.94 7.13 9.34
N GLN A 162 -21.39 7.82 8.29
CA GLN A 162 -22.01 9.14 8.42
C GLN A 162 -23.28 9.12 9.27
N LYS A 163 -24.15 8.12 9.08
CA LYS A 163 -25.36 7.97 9.91
C LYS A 163 -25.02 7.73 11.38
N GLN A 164 -24.00 6.92 11.64
CA GLN A 164 -23.56 6.62 13.01
C GLN A 164 -22.94 7.85 13.69
N GLN A 165 -22.16 8.66 12.96
CA GLN A 165 -21.58 9.90 13.47
C GLN A 165 -22.66 10.92 13.86
N VAL A 166 -23.66 11.13 13.01
CA VAL A 166 -24.79 12.03 13.31
C VAL A 166 -25.57 11.55 14.54
N MET A 167 -25.79 10.24 14.67
CA MET A 167 -26.50 9.66 15.81
C MET A 167 -25.73 9.83 17.13
N LEU A 168 -24.41 9.62 17.11
CA LEU A 168 -23.56 9.83 18.29
C LEU A 168 -23.55 11.31 18.71
N GLU A 169 -23.40 12.22 17.77
CA GLU A 169 -23.40 13.66 18.06
C GLU A 169 -24.75 14.16 18.59
N SER A 170 -25.87 13.58 18.12
CA SER A 170 -27.19 13.86 18.71
C SER A 170 -27.32 13.34 20.15
N SER A 171 -26.79 12.15 20.46
CA SER A 171 -26.83 11.60 21.81
C SER A 171 -25.97 12.40 22.79
N ASP A 172 -24.75 12.78 22.39
CA ASP A 172 -23.86 13.61 23.21
C ASP A 172 -24.52 14.98 23.52
N SER A 173 -25.21 15.56 22.53
CA SER A 173 -25.93 16.84 22.70
C SER A 173 -27.14 16.71 23.64
N GLU A 174 -27.86 15.59 23.58
CA GLU A 174 -29.00 15.30 24.47
C GLU A 174 -28.55 15.13 25.93
N ASP A 175 -27.44 14.43 26.16
CA ASP A 175 -26.85 14.23 27.48
C ASP A 175 -26.35 15.55 28.10
N GLU A 176 -25.68 16.41 27.33
CA GLU A 176 -25.25 17.74 27.82
C GLU A 176 -26.45 18.63 28.19
N SER A 177 -27.51 18.61 27.37
CA SER A 177 -28.72 19.41 27.64
C SER A 177 -29.47 18.94 28.90
N SER A 178 -29.44 17.63 29.16
CA SER A 178 -30.09 17.02 30.33
C SER A 178 -29.32 17.32 31.62
N GLN A 179 -27.99 17.37 31.56
CA GLN A 179 -27.16 17.79 32.70
C GLN A 179 -27.34 19.28 33.02
N SER A 180 -27.41 20.15 32.00
CA SER A 180 -27.62 21.59 32.21
C SER A 180 -29.01 21.94 32.77
N ALA A 181 -30.02 21.08 32.61
CA ALA A 181 -31.36 21.31 33.13
C ALA A 181 -31.56 20.80 34.57
N GLY A 182 -30.60 20.02 35.09
CA GLY A 182 -30.63 19.45 36.45
C GLY A 182 -29.96 20.29 37.54
N ASP A 183 -29.17 21.30 37.14
CA ASP A 183 -28.50 22.29 38.02
C ASP A 183 -29.31 23.60 38.13
#